data_AF-A0A917R9Y4-F1
#
_entry.id   AF-A0A917R9Y4-F1
#
_cell.length_a   1.000
_cell.length_b   1.000
_cell.length_c   1.000
_cell.angle_alpha   90.00
_cell.angle_beta   90.00
_cell.angle_gamma   90.00
#
_symmetry.space_group_name_H-M   'P 1'
#
loop_
_entity.id
_entity.type
_entity.pdbx_description
1 polymer ?
#
loop_
_entity_poly.entity_id
_entity_poly.type
_entity_poly.pdbx_seq_one_letter_code
_entity_poly.pdbx_strand_id
1 'polypeptide(L)'
;MAIILATNPLARALYTDFEALPRRERNMARYIFLDEGARDLYADWAGVARTSVAALRQYAGRHPHDPRLAELVGELSARDPDFRTWWADHDIARRTYGRKTFHHPLVGDLTLDYEALAVTGDPDQTLGIYTAEPGTPSDQALRLLTTLTSPSLRKRAGPETPRVI
;
A
#
# COMPACT_ATOMS: atom_id res chain seq x y z
N MET A 1 4.73 2.47 -16.02
CA MET A 1 5.04 2.58 -14.58
C MET A 1 3.82 2.21 -13.73
N ALA A 2 3.99 1.38 -12.68
CA ALA A 2 2.90 0.96 -11.78
C ALA A 2 2.51 2.09 -10.80
N ILE A 3 1.59 2.94 -11.22
CA ILE A 3 0.96 3.95 -10.36
C ILE A 3 -0.28 3.35 -9.70
N ILE A 4 -0.63 3.81 -8.50
CA ILE A 4 -1.91 3.48 -7.86
C ILE A 4 -3.01 4.25 -8.57
N LEU A 5 -3.88 3.51 -9.26
CA LEU A 5 -4.98 4.07 -10.05
C LEU A 5 -6.18 4.44 -9.18
N ALA A 6 -6.51 3.59 -8.20
CA ALA A 6 -7.63 3.78 -7.29
C ALA A 6 -7.40 3.00 -5.99
N THR A 7 -8.07 3.43 -4.92
CA THR A 7 -8.13 2.71 -3.65
C THR A 7 -9.55 2.73 -3.11
N ASN A 8 -9.99 1.63 -2.48
CA ASN A 8 -11.20 1.70 -1.68
C ASN A 8 -10.90 2.40 -0.33
N PRO A 9 -11.91 2.89 0.41
CA PRO A 9 -11.69 3.58 1.68
C PRO A 9 -10.89 2.78 2.71
N LEU A 10 -11.01 1.46 2.71
CA LEU A 10 -10.30 0.59 3.64
C LEU A 10 -8.81 0.45 3.29
N ALA A 11 -8.45 0.37 2.01
CA ALA A 11 -7.07 0.38 1.55
C ALA A 11 -6.39 1.73 1.85
N ARG A 12 -7.15 2.82 1.73
CA ARG A 12 -6.73 4.16 2.16
C ARG A 12 -6.47 4.22 3.66
N ALA A 13 -7.36 3.64 4.46
CA ALA A 13 -7.21 3.55 5.90
C ALA A 13 -5.99 2.72 6.32
N LEU A 14 -5.72 1.63 5.60
CA LEU A 14 -4.62 0.71 5.87
C LEU A 14 -3.24 1.30 5.54
N TYR A 15 -3.15 2.10 4.48
CA TYR A 15 -1.89 2.64 3.98
C TYR A 15 -1.80 4.16 4.15
N THR A 16 -2.40 4.88 3.20
CA THR A 16 -2.44 6.33 3.11
C THR A 16 -3.44 6.74 2.03
N ASP A 17 -3.81 8.01 1.99
CA ASP A 17 -4.65 8.58 0.94
C ASP A 17 -3.85 8.87 -0.33
N PHE A 18 -3.59 7.82 -1.11
CA PHE A 18 -2.97 7.96 -2.43
C PHE A 18 -3.77 8.87 -3.36
N GLU A 19 -5.09 8.97 -3.22
CA GLU A 19 -5.91 9.85 -4.07
C GLU A 19 -5.75 11.33 -3.71
N ALA A 20 -5.31 11.64 -2.49
CA ALA A 20 -4.93 13.00 -2.10
C ALA A 20 -3.56 13.42 -2.66
N LEU A 21 -2.70 12.47 -3.05
CA LEU A 21 -1.39 12.76 -3.63
C LEU A 21 -1.50 13.15 -5.12
N PRO A 22 -0.57 13.98 -5.64
CA PRO A 22 -0.40 14.18 -7.07
C PRO A 22 -0.24 12.86 -7.80
N ARG A 23 -0.86 12.71 -8.98
CA ARG A 23 -0.90 11.43 -9.71
C ARG A 23 0.48 10.79 -9.94
N ARG A 24 1.53 11.59 -10.09
CA ARG A 24 2.91 11.11 -10.29
C ARG A 24 3.51 10.49 -9.03
N GLU A 25 3.04 10.90 -7.85
CA GLU A 25 3.53 10.44 -6.54
C GLU A 25 2.78 9.21 -6.04
N ARG A 26 1.63 8.87 -6.64
CA ARG A 26 0.82 7.67 -6.34
C ARG A 26 1.55 6.39 -6.73
N ASN A 27 2.53 5.98 -5.94
CA ASN A 27 3.35 4.82 -6.24
C ASN A 27 3.66 4.05 -4.97
N MET A 28 3.37 2.74 -4.98
CA MET A 28 3.56 1.88 -3.81
C MET A 28 5.05 1.75 -3.42
N ALA A 29 5.97 1.77 -4.37
CA ALA A 29 7.40 1.74 -4.05
C ALA A 29 7.83 3.04 -3.37
N ARG A 30 7.36 4.21 -3.84
CA ARG A 30 7.60 5.47 -3.11
C ARG A 30 7.08 5.41 -1.68
N TYR A 31 5.86 4.90 -1.49
CA TYR A 31 5.32 4.71 -0.14
C TYR A 31 6.22 3.81 0.71
N ILE A 32 6.55 2.61 0.23
CA ILE A 32 7.36 1.64 0.99
C ILE A 32 8.73 2.18 1.41
N PHE A 33 9.38 2.98 0.56
CA PHE A 33 10.77 3.42 0.78
C PHE A 33 10.91 4.85 1.30
N LEU A 34 9.95 5.74 1.04
CA LEU A 34 10.10 7.18 1.30
C LEU A 34 9.10 7.72 2.32
N ASP A 35 8.03 6.98 2.64
CA ASP A 35 7.10 7.36 3.70
C ASP A 35 7.68 6.99 5.07
N GLU A 36 7.65 7.94 6.01
CA GLU A 36 8.24 7.76 7.35
C GLU A 36 7.55 6.64 8.13
N GLY A 37 6.26 6.40 7.91
CA GLY A 37 5.48 5.38 8.62
C GLY A 37 5.51 3.99 7.98
N ALA A 38 6.00 3.85 6.75
CA ALA A 38 5.94 2.58 6.03
C ALA A 38 6.83 1.49 6.64
N ARG A 39 7.99 1.86 7.21
CA ARG A 39 8.91 0.90 7.84
C ARG A 39 8.31 0.29 9.11
N ASP A 40 7.62 1.09 9.90
CA ASP A 40 6.98 0.64 11.14
C ASP A 40 5.65 -0.09 10.87
N LEU A 41 4.99 0.21 9.75
CA LEU A 41 3.72 -0.40 9.41
C LEU A 41 3.84 -1.91 9.12
N TYR A 42 4.94 -2.39 8.55
CA TYR A 42 5.09 -3.81 8.20
C TYR A 42 5.97 -4.55 9.21
N ALA A 43 5.48 -5.69 9.73
CA ALA A 43 6.29 -6.56 10.59
C ALA A 43 7.55 -7.10 9.87
N ASP A 44 7.43 -7.38 8.58
CA ASP A 44 8.55 -7.71 7.68
C ASP A 44 8.65 -6.67 6.55
N TRP A 45 9.01 -5.45 6.90
CA TRP A 45 9.22 -4.39 5.92
C TRP A 45 10.25 -4.79 4.85
N ALA A 46 11.37 -5.40 5.25
CA ALA A 46 12.44 -5.77 4.32
C ALA A 46 11.97 -6.77 3.25
N GLY A 47 11.18 -7.78 3.61
CA GLY A 47 10.59 -8.74 2.67
C GLY A 47 9.60 -8.09 1.71
N VAL A 48 8.75 -7.17 2.20
CA VAL A 48 7.82 -6.39 1.36
C VAL A 48 8.57 -5.48 0.39
N ALA A 49 9.59 -4.78 0.88
CA ALA A 49 10.42 -3.88 0.11
C ALA A 49 11.20 -4.60 -1.01
N ARG A 50 11.81 -5.76 -0.70
CA ARG A 50 12.44 -6.63 -1.71
C ARG A 50 11.45 -7.11 -2.78
N THR A 51 10.24 -7.49 -2.38
CA THR A 51 9.19 -7.88 -3.34
C THR A 51 8.81 -6.72 -4.26
N SER A 52 8.78 -5.48 -3.73
CA SER A 52 8.54 -4.27 -4.53
C SER A 52 9.67 -3.99 -5.53
N VAL A 53 10.93 -4.16 -5.12
CA VAL A 53 12.12 -4.09 -6.00
C VAL A 53 12.03 -5.12 -7.13
N ALA A 54 11.68 -6.37 -6.82
CA ALA A 54 11.49 -7.41 -7.82
C ALA A 54 10.43 -7.05 -8.86
N ALA A 55 9.30 -6.48 -8.42
CA ALA A 55 8.23 -6.04 -9.31
C ALA A 55 8.69 -4.88 -10.22
N LEU A 56 9.42 -3.90 -9.68
CA LEU A 56 10.00 -2.80 -10.47
C LEU A 56 11.01 -3.30 -11.50
N ARG A 57 11.85 -4.28 -11.16
CA ARG A 57 12.80 -4.89 -12.10
C ARG A 57 12.11 -5.63 -13.22
N GLN A 58 11.10 -6.43 -12.89
CA GLN A 58 10.32 -7.12 -13.92
C GLN A 58 9.66 -6.11 -14.87
N TYR A 59 9.15 -5.00 -14.34
CA TYR A 59 8.62 -3.91 -15.15
C TYR A 59 9.71 -3.28 -16.03
N ALA A 60 10.90 -3.01 -15.49
CA ALA A 60 12.04 -2.48 -16.25
C ALA A 60 12.46 -3.38 -17.41
N GLY A 61 12.46 -4.71 -17.20
CA GLY A 61 12.77 -5.67 -18.25
C GLY A 61 11.77 -5.65 -19.41
N ARG A 62 10.50 -5.31 -19.15
CA ARG A 62 9.46 -5.17 -20.19
C ARG A 62 9.44 -3.79 -20.84
N HIS A 63 9.90 -2.77 -20.13
CA HIS A 63 9.84 -1.37 -20.56
C HIS A 63 11.19 -0.66 -20.38
N PRO A 64 12.27 -1.09 -21.07
CA PRO A 64 13.63 -0.60 -20.83
C PRO A 64 13.84 0.89 -21.15
N HIS A 65 12.92 1.50 -21.91
CA HIS A 65 12.98 2.91 -22.31
C HIS A 65 11.91 3.78 -21.64
N ASP A 66 11.24 3.32 -20.57
CA ASP A 66 10.27 4.17 -19.83
C ASP A 66 11.03 5.24 -19.02
N PRO A 67 10.98 6.54 -19.41
CA PRO A 67 11.71 7.58 -18.71
C PRO A 67 11.20 7.81 -17.28
N ARG A 68 9.92 7.51 -17.02
CA ARG A 68 9.33 7.67 -15.69
C ARG A 68 9.82 6.60 -14.73
N LEU A 69 10.06 5.39 -15.25
CA LEU A 69 10.68 4.33 -14.46
C LEU A 69 12.12 4.69 -14.10
N ALA A 70 12.90 5.21 -15.05
CA ALA A 70 14.25 5.68 -14.80
C ALA A 70 14.29 6.80 -13.73
N GLU A 71 13.37 7.76 -13.81
CA GLU A 71 13.17 8.82 -12.80
C GLU A 71 12.89 8.22 -11.41
N LEU A 72 11.94 7.28 -11.30
CA LEU A 72 11.60 6.62 -10.04
C LEU A 72 12.77 5.84 -9.46
N VAL A 73 13.46 5.02 -10.26
CA VAL A 73 14.60 4.22 -9.81
C VAL A 73 15.74 5.13 -9.35
N GLY A 74 16.01 6.22 -10.07
CA GLY A 74 16.99 7.23 -9.69
C GLY A 74 16.67 7.89 -8.35
N GLU A 75 15.41 8.31 -8.17
CA GLU A 75 14.93 8.89 -6.91
C GLU A 75 15.11 7.92 -5.73
N LEU A 76 14.59 6.69 -5.87
CA LEU A 76 14.65 5.69 -4.81
C LEU A 76 16.09 5.29 -4.46
N SER A 77 16.96 5.15 -5.47
CA SER A 77 18.38 4.82 -5.26
C SER A 77 19.16 5.93 -4.56
N ALA A 78 18.78 7.19 -4.79
CA ALA A 78 19.41 8.34 -4.15
C ALA A 78 18.95 8.51 -2.70
N ARG A 79 17.68 8.22 -2.41
CA ARG A 79 17.06 8.50 -1.10
C ARG A 79 17.07 7.34 -0.12
N ASP A 80 17.15 6.10 -0.61
CA ASP A 80 17.09 4.91 0.24
C ASP A 80 18.26 3.93 -0.03
N PRO A 81 19.14 3.67 0.96
CA PRO A 81 20.29 2.79 0.77
C PRO A 81 19.92 1.31 0.61
N ASP A 82 18.82 0.87 1.20
CA ASP A 82 18.35 -0.52 1.08
C ASP A 82 17.83 -0.77 -0.35
N PHE A 83 17.05 0.17 -0.90
CA PHE A 83 16.63 0.16 -2.29
C PHE A 83 17.83 0.09 -3.23
N ARG A 84 18.81 0.98 -3.05
CA ARG A 84 20.01 1.02 -3.90
C ARG A 84 20.75 -0.32 -3.90
N THR A 85 20.89 -0.93 -2.74
CA THR A 85 21.55 -2.23 -2.58
C THR A 85 20.77 -3.33 -3.29
N TRP A 86 19.48 -3.48 -2.98
CA TRP A 86 18.66 -4.54 -3.56
C TRP A 86 18.39 -4.35 -5.06
N TRP A 87 18.36 -3.11 -5.54
CA TRP A 87 18.32 -2.78 -6.98
C TRP A 87 19.62 -3.11 -7.71
N ALA A 88 20.73 -3.37 -7.02
CA ALA A 88 21.95 -3.93 -7.61
C ALA A 88 22.01 -5.48 -7.60
N ASP A 89 21.37 -6.14 -6.64
CA ASP A 89 21.60 -7.58 -6.36
C ASP A 89 20.97 -8.63 -7.32
N HIS A 90 20.27 -8.23 -8.38
CA HIS A 90 19.56 -9.02 -9.44
C HIS A 90 18.67 -10.22 -9.04
N ASP A 91 18.71 -10.72 -7.80
CA ASP A 91 18.20 -12.04 -7.42
C ASP A 91 17.00 -11.93 -6.46
N ILE A 92 15.86 -11.46 -6.98
CA ILE A 92 14.62 -11.40 -6.18
C ILE A 92 13.44 -11.88 -7.02
N ALA A 93 12.80 -12.96 -6.57
CA ALA A 93 11.59 -13.47 -7.17
C ALA A 93 10.38 -12.59 -6.80
N ARG A 94 9.55 -12.25 -7.79
CA ARG A 94 8.27 -11.58 -7.56
C ARG A 94 7.32 -12.55 -6.86
N ARG A 95 6.68 -12.09 -5.79
CA ARG A 95 5.55 -12.78 -5.15
C ARG A 95 4.25 -12.12 -5.60
N THR A 96 3.32 -12.92 -6.13
CA THR A 96 1.99 -12.46 -6.55
C THR A 96 0.92 -12.73 -5.50
N TYR A 97 1.23 -13.52 -4.49
CA TYR A 97 0.34 -13.80 -3.36
C TYR A 97 1.18 -14.10 -2.11
N GLY A 98 0.51 -14.15 -0.97
CA GLY A 98 1.10 -14.59 0.30
C GLY A 98 0.40 -13.93 1.48
N ARG A 99 1.12 -13.83 2.59
CA ARG A 99 0.62 -13.25 3.83
C ARG A 99 1.49 -12.07 4.23
N LYS A 100 0.87 -10.98 4.71
CA LYS A 100 1.54 -9.81 5.27
C LYS A 100 1.01 -9.53 6.66
N THR A 101 1.93 -9.25 7.58
CA THR A 101 1.60 -8.77 8.92
C THR A 101 1.94 -7.30 9.01
N PHE A 102 1.00 -6.52 9.53
CA PHE A 102 1.07 -5.09 9.70
C PHE A 102 0.98 -4.76 11.19
N HIS A 103 1.71 -3.73 11.63
CA HIS A 103 1.57 -3.08 12.93
C HIS A 103 0.79 -1.77 12.72
N HIS A 104 -0.53 -1.87 12.61
CA HIS A 104 -1.35 -0.72 12.24
C HIS A 104 -1.61 0.19 13.45
N PRO A 105 -1.35 1.51 13.37
CA PRO A 105 -1.39 2.39 14.54
C PRO A 105 -2.76 2.49 15.23
N LEU A 106 -3.85 2.24 14.49
CA LEU A 106 -5.21 2.32 15.02
C LEU A 106 -5.79 0.99 15.50
N VAL A 107 -5.32 -0.14 14.97
CA VAL A 107 -5.94 -1.46 15.21
C VAL A 107 -4.95 -2.54 15.66
N GLY A 108 -3.69 -2.17 15.86
CA GLY A 108 -2.62 -3.08 16.26
C GLY A 108 -2.24 -4.05 15.15
N ASP A 109 -1.89 -5.27 15.55
CA ASP A 109 -1.43 -6.30 14.64
C ASP A 109 -2.55 -6.78 13.72
N LEU A 110 -2.29 -6.70 12.41
CA LEU A 110 -3.21 -7.12 11.37
C LEU A 110 -2.48 -8.05 10.43
N THR A 111 -2.90 -9.30 10.32
CA THR A 111 -2.32 -10.26 9.37
C THR A 111 -3.31 -10.53 8.25
N LEU A 112 -2.94 -10.19 7.02
CA LEU A 112 -3.78 -10.32 5.83
C LEU A 112 -3.14 -11.24 4.81
N ASP A 113 -3.95 -12.10 4.21
CA ASP A 113 -3.61 -12.75 2.96
C ASP A 113 -3.74 -11.73 1.82
N TYR A 114 -2.83 -11.77 0.86
CA TYR A 114 -2.83 -10.86 -0.29
C TYR A 114 -2.71 -11.62 -1.60
N GLU A 115 -3.33 -11.07 -2.63
CA GLU A 115 -3.26 -11.53 -4.01
C GLU A 115 -3.12 -10.35 -4.97
N ALA A 116 -2.33 -10.51 -6.01
CA ALA A 116 -2.10 -9.54 -7.07
C ALA A 116 -2.56 -10.14 -8.40
N LEU A 117 -3.74 -9.72 -8.86
CA LEU A 117 -4.40 -10.26 -10.04
C LEU A 117 -4.21 -9.32 -11.24
N ALA A 118 -3.75 -9.84 -12.38
CA ALA A 118 -3.67 -9.06 -13.62
C ALA A 118 -5.08 -8.84 -14.20
N VAL A 119 -5.32 -7.66 -14.78
CA VAL A 119 -6.62 -7.35 -15.42
C VAL A 119 -6.61 -7.86 -16.86
N THR A 120 -7.59 -8.69 -17.24
CA THR A 120 -7.63 -9.30 -18.59
C THR A 120 -7.67 -8.29 -19.73
N GLY A 121 -8.37 -7.16 -19.55
CA GLY A 121 -8.49 -6.10 -20.56
C GLY A 121 -7.29 -5.15 -20.64
N ASP A 122 -6.42 -5.16 -19.64
CA ASP A 122 -5.20 -4.35 -19.58
C ASP A 122 -4.16 -5.07 -18.68
N PRO A 123 -3.32 -5.96 -19.27
CA PRO A 123 -2.36 -6.76 -18.51
C PRO A 123 -1.29 -5.95 -17.75
N ASP A 124 -1.16 -4.66 -18.03
CA ASP A 124 -0.28 -3.75 -17.29
C ASP A 124 -0.94 -3.24 -15.99
N GLN A 125 -2.24 -3.48 -15.80
CA GLN A 125 -2.97 -3.21 -14.57
C GLN A 125 -3.01 -4.44 -13.66
N THR A 126 -2.93 -4.19 -12.36
CA THR A 126 -3.00 -5.23 -11.33
C THR A 126 -3.96 -4.80 -10.23
N LEU A 127 -4.86 -5.69 -9.85
CA LEU A 127 -5.73 -5.55 -8.68
C LEU A 127 -5.08 -6.24 -7.48
N GLY A 128 -4.80 -5.46 -6.44
CA GLY A 128 -4.36 -5.98 -5.14
C GLY A 128 -5.57 -6.27 -4.25
N ILE A 129 -5.73 -7.51 -3.82
CA ILE A 129 -6.78 -7.95 -2.89
C ILE A 129 -6.12 -8.34 -1.58
N TYR A 130 -6.73 -7.93 -0.47
CA TYR A 130 -6.30 -8.28 0.88
C TYR A 130 -7.49 -8.84 1.65
N THR A 131 -7.31 -9.97 2.32
CA THR A 131 -8.35 -10.66 3.07
C THR A 131 -7.84 -11.07 4.46
N ALA A 132 -8.77 -11.21 5.39
CA ALA A 132 -8.54 -11.83 6.69
C ALA A 132 -9.47 -13.03 6.83
N GLU A 133 -8.98 -14.11 7.43
CA GLU A 133 -9.80 -15.30 7.70
C GLU A 133 -10.94 -14.93 8.66
N PRO A 134 -12.21 -15.27 8.36
CA PRO A 134 -13.35 -14.90 9.19
C PRO A 134 -13.23 -15.35 10.65
N GLY A 135 -13.64 -14.50 11.58
CA GLY A 135 -13.62 -14.82 13.03
C GLY A 135 -12.24 -14.73 13.68
N THR A 136 -11.18 -14.43 12.94
CA THR A 136 -9.84 -14.19 13.50
C THR A 136 -9.69 -12.79 14.09
N PRO A 137 -8.67 -12.54 14.94
CA PRO A 137 -8.34 -11.18 15.38
C PRO A 137 -8.11 -10.21 14.21
N SER A 138 -7.53 -10.67 13.10
CA SER A 138 -7.35 -9.85 11.89
C SER A 138 -8.68 -9.45 11.25
N ASP A 139 -9.68 -10.35 11.18
CA ASP A 139 -11.02 -10.01 10.68
C ASP A 139 -11.69 -8.95 11.57
N GLN A 140 -11.55 -9.07 12.88
CA GLN A 140 -12.05 -8.07 13.83
C GLN A 140 -11.34 -6.71 13.66
N ALA A 141 -10.01 -6.71 13.56
CA ALA A 141 -9.21 -5.50 13.34
C ALA A 141 -9.56 -4.81 12.00
N LEU A 142 -9.78 -5.59 10.94
CA LEU A 142 -10.18 -5.06 9.63
C LEU A 142 -11.58 -4.43 9.65
N ARG A 143 -12.52 -5.04 10.39
CA ARG A 143 -13.85 -4.46 10.63
C ARG A 143 -13.77 -3.19 11.46
N LEU A 144 -12.98 -3.17 12.53
CA LEU A 144 -12.76 -1.98 13.35
C LEU A 144 -12.18 -0.84 12.51
N LEU A 145 -11.18 -1.11 11.68
CA LEU A 145 -10.60 -0.12 10.77
C LEU A 145 -11.67 0.47 9.84
N THR A 146 -12.54 -0.37 9.28
CA THR A 146 -13.68 0.05 8.44
C THR A 146 -14.63 0.98 9.18
N THR A 147 -14.95 0.69 10.45
CA THR A 147 -15.82 1.53 11.28
C THR A 147 -15.19 2.89 11.58
N LEU A 148 -13.90 2.91 11.91
CA LEU A 148 -13.16 4.14 12.22
C LEU A 148 -13.03 5.09 11.03
N THR A 149 -13.01 4.54 9.80
CA THR A 149 -12.84 5.32 8.57
C THR A 149 -14.13 5.53 7.79
N SER A 150 -15.26 5.05 8.32
CA SER A 150 -16.58 5.31 7.74
C SER A 150 -16.95 6.79 7.93
N PRO A 151 -17.31 7.54 6.86
CA PRO A 151 -17.65 8.96 6.94
C PRO A 151 -18.84 9.30 7.88
N SER A 152 -19.60 8.30 8.34
CA SER A 152 -20.89 8.45 9.01
C SER A 152 -20.86 8.63 10.54
N LEU A 153 -19.69 8.58 11.21
CA LEU A 153 -19.62 8.78 12.68
C LEU A 153 -19.08 10.16 13.12
N ARG A 154 -18.63 11.02 12.20
CA ARG A 154 -18.15 12.38 12.55
C ARG A 154 -19.26 13.42 12.76
N LYS A 155 -20.55 13.07 12.59
CA LYS A 155 -21.69 14.02 12.64
C LYS A 155 -22.74 13.73 13.72
N ARG A 156 -22.33 13.36 14.94
CA ARG A 156 -23.24 13.29 16.12
C ARG A 156 -22.56 13.75 17.41
N ALA A 157 -22.00 14.95 17.42
CA ALA A 157 -21.67 15.66 18.66
C ALA A 157 -21.67 17.17 18.41
N GLY A 158 -22.84 17.72 18.09
CA GLY A 158 -23.11 19.15 18.21
C GLY A 158 -24.20 19.31 19.28
N PRO A 159 -24.05 20.24 20.24
CA PRO A 159 -25.02 20.38 21.32
C PRO A 159 -26.36 20.87 20.76
N GLU A 160 -27.41 20.06 20.91
CA GLU A 160 -28.78 20.52 20.72
C GLU A 160 -29.03 21.64 21.74
N THR A 161 -29.16 22.86 21.25
CA THR A 161 -29.64 23.98 22.06
C THR A 161 -31.17 23.94 21.98
N PRO A 162 -31.90 23.74 23.10
CA PRO A 162 -33.35 23.71 23.05
C PRO A 162 -33.88 25.12 22.81
N ARG A 163 -34.63 25.30 21.72
CA ARG A 163 -35.44 26.51 21.52
C ARG A 163 -36.65 26.45 22.45
N VAL A 164 -36.68 27.35 23.42
CA VAL A 164 -37.91 27.72 24.12
C VAL A 164 -38.68 28.72 23.25
N ILE A 165 -39.99 28.52 23.25
CA ILE A 165 -41.08 29.17 22.52
C ILE A 165 -41.01 30.70 22.57
#